data_AF-A0A1H4R3Y3-F1
#
_entry.id   AF-A0A1H4R3Y3-F1
#
_cell.length_a   1.000
_cell.length_b   1.000
_cell.length_c   1.000
_cell.angle_alpha   90.00
_cell.angle_beta   90.00
_cell.angle_gamma   90.00
#
_symmetry.space_group_name_H-M   'P 1'
#
loop_
_entity.id
_entity.type
_entity.pdbx_description
1 polymer ?
#
loop_
_entity_poly.entity_id
_entity_poly.type
_entity_poly.pdbx_seq_one_letter_code
_entity_poly.pdbx_strand_id
1 'polypeptide(L)'
;MHGPDGTDYFNRIRYIEIVSPERLVYSHGDLDNEESFQVTVTMEDKGDATELTMRAVFPTAEELEENVKKYGAIEGAKSTLGRLADELDSFKTTSLEFIRTFKAPRDLVFKTWTDPEHLKHWWGPQGFDINVFKFDLQPGGIFHYSMVNAEGNQMWGKFVFREVAGPSKLVFVNSFSDAKGNTVRPEFSELFPMEILNIVTFTEQDGHTIMTMRGGPIQATDEEIQFFYSMHPSMQEGFGNSFGQLDEYLAKM
;
A
#
# COMPACT_ATOMS: atom_id res chain seq x y z
N MET A 1 24.91 -6.59 4.21
CA MET A 1 24.34 -7.68 5.03
C MET A 1 25.28 -7.88 6.20
N HIS A 2 24.76 -7.93 7.43
CA HIS A 2 25.57 -8.20 8.62
C HIS A 2 25.45 -9.69 8.97
N GLY A 3 26.58 -10.39 9.02
CA GLY A 3 26.65 -11.77 9.47
C GLY A 3 26.44 -11.88 10.98
N PRO A 4 25.95 -13.03 11.49
CA PRO A 4 25.79 -13.28 12.92
C PRO A 4 27.14 -13.31 13.68
N ASP A 5 28.25 -13.46 12.96
CA ASP A 5 29.63 -13.35 13.45
C ASP A 5 30.14 -11.90 13.52
N GLY A 6 29.34 -10.92 13.09
CA GLY A 6 29.70 -9.50 13.00
C GLY A 6 30.41 -9.12 11.70
N THR A 7 30.53 -10.02 10.73
CA THR A 7 31.15 -9.72 9.44
C THR A 7 30.21 -8.92 8.54
N ASP A 8 30.70 -7.84 7.94
CA ASP A 8 29.94 -7.02 7.00
C ASP A 8 30.15 -7.48 5.56
N TYR A 9 29.08 -7.95 4.94
CA TYR A 9 29.05 -8.33 3.54
C TYR A 9 28.42 -7.21 2.71
N PHE A 10 29.24 -6.54 1.90
CA PHE A 10 28.75 -5.58 0.91
C PHE A 10 28.12 -6.32 -0.25
N ASN A 11 26.82 -6.12 -0.46
CA ASN A 11 26.07 -6.77 -1.53
C ASN A 11 25.66 -5.69 -2.53
N ARG A 12 25.78 -6.01 -3.82
CA ARG A 12 25.31 -5.19 -4.92
C ARG A 12 24.27 -5.97 -5.71
N ILE A 13 23.07 -5.40 -5.83
CA ILE A 13 21.96 -5.97 -6.56
C ILE A 13 21.68 -5.09 -7.77
N ARG A 14 21.57 -5.69 -8.96
CA ARG A 14 21.09 -5.01 -10.16
C ARG A 14 19.91 -5.76 -10.73
N TYR A 15 18.74 -5.12 -10.72
CA TYR A 15 17.55 -5.67 -11.36
C TYR A 15 17.72 -5.70 -12.88
N ILE A 16 17.50 -6.87 -13.46
CA ILE A 16 17.57 -7.16 -14.90
C ILE A 16 16.17 -7.15 -15.49
N GLU A 17 15.20 -7.75 -14.78
CA GLU A 17 13.81 -7.86 -15.23
C GLU A 17 12.85 -7.73 -14.05
N ILE A 18 11.76 -6.98 -14.25
CA ILE A 18 10.66 -6.81 -13.30
C ILE A 18 9.36 -7.03 -14.07
N VAL A 19 8.67 -8.13 -13.78
CA VAL A 19 7.33 -8.44 -14.29
C VAL A 19 6.41 -8.50 -13.07
N SER A 20 5.66 -7.42 -12.81
CA SER A 20 4.78 -7.36 -11.65
C SER A 20 3.45 -8.07 -11.92
N PRO A 21 2.92 -8.90 -11.00
CA PRO A 21 3.53 -9.37 -9.72
C PRO A 21 4.35 -10.67 -9.85
N GLU A 22 4.51 -11.22 -11.04
CA GLU A 22 4.89 -12.61 -11.29
C GLU A 22 6.38 -12.93 -11.13
N ARG A 23 7.30 -12.01 -11.46
CA ARG A 23 8.72 -12.35 -11.60
C ARG A 23 9.68 -11.18 -11.40
N LEU A 24 10.76 -11.45 -10.67
CA LEU A 24 11.94 -10.59 -10.55
C LEU A 24 13.18 -11.36 -11.00
N VAL A 25 14.03 -10.73 -11.82
CA VAL A 25 15.36 -11.24 -12.17
C VAL A 25 16.38 -10.19 -11.83
N TYR A 26 17.42 -10.57 -11.10
CA TYR A 26 18.51 -9.65 -10.74
C TYR A 26 19.86 -10.37 -10.72
N SER A 27 20.94 -9.63 -11.00
CA SER A 27 22.29 -10.08 -10.68
C SER A 27 22.64 -9.69 -9.25
N HIS A 28 23.35 -10.59 -8.59
CA HIS A 28 23.84 -10.46 -7.23
C HIS A 28 25.37 -10.50 -7.26
N GLY A 29 25.99 -9.48 -6.70
CA GLY A 29 27.43 -9.35 -6.57
C GLY A 29 27.85 -8.68 -5.28
N ASP A 30 29.12 -8.31 -5.20
CA ASP A 30 29.76 -7.59 -4.10
C ASP A 30 30.65 -6.45 -4.62
N LEU A 31 31.61 -5.99 -3.82
CA LEU A 31 32.52 -4.91 -4.21
C LEU A 31 33.58 -5.34 -5.23
N ASP A 32 33.95 -6.62 -5.23
CA ASP A 32 35.05 -7.17 -6.03
C ASP A 32 34.52 -7.84 -7.31
N ASN A 33 33.30 -8.40 -7.26
CA ASN A 33 32.60 -8.98 -8.39
C ASN A 33 31.15 -8.48 -8.46
N GLU A 34 30.86 -7.61 -9.44
CA GLU A 34 29.54 -6.99 -9.57
C GLU A 34 28.42 -7.97 -9.98
N GLU A 35 28.75 -9.13 -10.57
CA GLU A 35 27.79 -10.10 -11.10
C GLU A 35 28.19 -11.55 -10.78
N SER A 36 28.31 -11.87 -9.49
CA SER A 36 28.69 -13.21 -8.99
C SER A 36 27.72 -14.31 -9.38
N PHE A 37 26.41 -14.07 -9.28
CA PHE A 37 25.37 -15.02 -9.72
C PHE A 37 24.07 -14.31 -10.05
N GLN A 38 23.18 -14.98 -10.78
CA GLN A 38 21.86 -14.46 -11.10
C GLN A 38 20.79 -15.10 -10.21
N VAL A 39 19.85 -14.31 -9.73
CA VAL A 39 18.68 -14.79 -8.99
C VAL A 39 17.42 -14.52 -9.80
N THR A 40 16.54 -15.52 -9.85
CA THR A 40 15.17 -15.40 -10.33
C THR A 40 14.22 -15.69 -9.17
N VAL A 41 13.32 -14.75 -8.89
CA VAL A 41 12.21 -14.93 -7.95
C VAL A 41 10.94 -14.99 -8.76
N THR A 42 10.17 -16.07 -8.63
CA THR A 42 8.83 -16.19 -9.21
C THR A 42 7.79 -16.26 -8.10
N MET A 43 6.65 -15.62 -8.33
CA MET A 43 5.50 -15.62 -7.43
C MET A 43 4.30 -16.17 -8.18
N GLU A 44 3.74 -17.27 -7.67
CA GLU A 44 2.57 -17.91 -8.25
C GLU A 44 1.40 -17.85 -7.26
N ASP A 45 0.25 -17.37 -7.74
CA ASP A 45 -0.99 -17.35 -6.96
C ASP A 45 -1.54 -18.78 -6.78
N LYS A 46 -1.72 -19.20 -5.53
CA LYS A 46 -2.35 -20.47 -5.16
C LYS A 46 -3.72 -20.26 -4.51
N GLY A 47 -4.31 -19.06 -4.64
CA GLY A 47 -5.59 -18.68 -4.08
C GLY A 47 -5.44 -18.03 -2.71
N ASP A 48 -5.34 -18.84 -1.66
CA ASP A 48 -5.19 -18.36 -0.27
C ASP A 48 -3.72 -18.17 0.15
N ALA A 49 -2.79 -18.53 -0.73
CA ALA A 49 -1.35 -18.41 -0.53
C ALA A 49 -0.64 -18.02 -1.83
N THR A 50 0.59 -17.54 -1.70
CA THR A 50 1.51 -17.34 -2.82
C THR A 50 2.68 -18.30 -2.67
N GLU A 51 2.94 -19.07 -3.73
CA GLU A 51 4.16 -19.87 -3.81
C GLU A 51 5.29 -18.98 -4.36
N LEU A 52 6.33 -18.76 -3.54
CA LEU A 52 7.52 -18.03 -3.95
C LEU A 52 8.66 -19.01 -4.19
N THR A 53 9.18 -19.03 -5.42
CA THR A 53 10.39 -19.80 -5.76
C THR A 53 11.55 -18.85 -6.00
N MET A 54 12.64 -19.03 -5.26
CA MET A 54 13.90 -18.30 -5.44
C MET A 54 14.96 -19.24 -5.99
N ARG A 55 15.44 -18.97 -7.21
CA ARG A 55 16.47 -19.76 -7.89
C ARG A 55 17.71 -18.93 -8.12
N ALA A 56 18.83 -19.33 -7.53
CA ALA A 56 20.15 -18.77 -7.82
C ALA A 56 20.89 -19.65 -8.84
N VAL A 57 21.49 -19.02 -9.86
CA VAL A 57 22.29 -19.68 -10.90
C VAL A 57 23.69 -19.07 -10.89
N PHE A 58 24.67 -19.91 -10.55
CA PHE A 58 26.09 -19.57 -10.52
C PHE A 58 26.76 -19.87 -11.87
N PRO A 59 27.83 -19.14 -12.23
CA PRO A 59 28.62 -19.42 -13.43
C PRO A 59 29.14 -20.86 -13.52
N THR A 60 29.53 -21.45 -12.38
CA THR A 60 30.06 -22.82 -12.33
C THR A 60 29.49 -23.64 -11.17
N ALA A 61 29.56 -24.98 -11.28
CA ALA A 61 29.16 -25.89 -10.22
C ALA A 61 30.06 -25.80 -8.97
N GLU A 62 31.35 -25.52 -9.18
CA GLU A 62 32.32 -25.35 -8.08
C GLU A 62 32.00 -24.11 -7.24
N GLU A 63 31.67 -22.98 -7.88
CA GLU A 63 31.24 -21.77 -7.18
C GLU A 63 29.94 -21.97 -6.41
N LEU A 64 28.96 -22.69 -6.97
CA LEU A 64 27.75 -23.07 -6.26
C LEU A 64 28.09 -23.91 -5.02
N GLU A 65 28.92 -24.95 -5.18
CA GLU A 65 29.29 -25.82 -4.05
C GLU A 65 30.05 -25.07 -2.96
N GLU A 66 30.97 -24.18 -3.32
CA GLU A 66 31.67 -23.33 -2.36
C GLU A 66 30.67 -22.44 -1.62
N ASN A 67 29.75 -21.79 -2.32
CA ASN A 67 28.77 -20.91 -1.69
C ASN A 67 27.82 -21.65 -0.74
N VAL A 68 27.39 -22.86 -1.12
CA VAL A 68 26.55 -23.69 -0.27
C VAL A 68 27.33 -24.19 0.97
N LYS A 69 28.55 -24.70 0.79
CA LYS A 69 29.32 -25.32 1.89
C LYS A 69 29.96 -24.30 2.82
N LYS A 70 30.51 -23.21 2.28
CA LYS A 70 31.32 -22.22 3.02
C LYS A 70 30.47 -21.12 3.63
N TYR A 71 29.48 -20.64 2.89
CA TYR A 71 28.65 -19.50 3.31
C TYR A 71 27.23 -19.91 3.72
N GLY A 72 26.89 -21.20 3.61
CA GLY A 72 25.56 -21.70 4.03
C GLY A 72 24.44 -21.07 3.22
N ALA A 73 24.66 -20.79 1.94
CA ALA A 73 23.75 -19.98 1.10
C ALA A 73 22.28 -20.45 1.14
N ILE A 74 22.03 -21.76 1.23
CA ILE A 74 20.68 -22.33 1.32
C ILE A 74 19.99 -21.94 2.64
N GLU A 75 20.69 -22.06 3.76
CA GLU A 75 20.12 -21.70 5.07
C GLU A 75 19.96 -20.18 5.20
N GLY A 76 20.89 -19.40 4.64
CA GLY A 76 20.74 -17.95 4.52
C GLY A 76 19.52 -17.52 3.69
N ALA A 77 19.26 -18.21 2.58
CA ALA A 77 18.08 -17.99 1.75
C ALA A 77 16.79 -18.35 2.49
N LYS A 78 16.75 -19.51 3.17
CA LYS A 78 15.60 -19.91 4.01
C LYS A 78 15.33 -18.92 5.12
N SER A 79 16.36 -18.46 5.82
CA SER A 79 16.24 -17.43 6.86
C SER A 79 15.67 -16.11 6.31
N THR A 80 16.10 -15.73 5.10
CA THR A 80 15.55 -14.54 4.42
C THR A 80 14.08 -14.72 4.06
N LEU A 81 13.68 -15.90 3.56
CA LEU A 81 12.26 -16.21 3.31
C LEU A 81 11.43 -16.28 4.60
N GLY A 82 12.00 -16.75 5.70
CA GLY A 82 11.36 -16.73 7.02
C GLY A 82 11.07 -15.30 7.50
N ARG A 83 12.07 -14.41 7.42
CA ARG A 83 11.88 -12.98 7.74
C ARG A 83 10.87 -12.30 6.81
N LEU A 84 10.84 -12.69 5.53
CA LEU A 84 9.81 -12.22 4.60
C LEU A 84 8.42 -12.68 5.06
N ALA A 85 8.26 -13.93 5.51
CA ALA A 85 6.98 -14.41 6.03
C ALA A 85 6.56 -13.63 7.29
N ASP A 86 7.48 -13.39 8.22
CA ASP A 86 7.21 -12.58 9.42
C ASP A 86 6.79 -11.14 9.05
N GLU A 87 7.44 -10.54 8.05
CA GLU A 87 7.08 -9.22 7.55
C GLU A 87 5.72 -9.22 6.82
N LEU A 88 5.41 -10.29 6.08
CA LEU A 88 4.08 -10.45 5.46
C LEU A 88 2.97 -10.58 6.49
N ASP A 89 3.23 -11.25 7.62
CA ASP A 89 2.28 -11.31 8.75
C ASP A 89 2.20 -9.98 9.51
N SER A 90 3.29 -9.22 9.56
CA SER A 90 3.28 -7.86 10.10
C SER A 90 2.30 -6.99 9.29
N PHE A 91 2.28 -7.06 7.95
CA PHE A 91 1.30 -6.34 7.12
C PHE A 91 -0.16 -6.68 7.44
N LYS A 92 -0.48 -7.91 7.88
CA LYS A 92 -1.84 -8.29 8.27
C LYS A 92 -2.28 -7.65 9.58
N THR A 93 -1.34 -7.44 10.51
CA THR A 93 -1.61 -6.85 11.83
C THR A 93 -1.40 -5.33 11.85
N THR A 94 -0.67 -4.82 10.86
CA THR A 94 -0.35 -3.41 10.66
C THR A 94 -0.97 -2.87 9.37
N SER A 95 -2.20 -3.26 9.06
CA SER A 95 -2.98 -2.56 8.06
C SER A 95 -4.44 -2.45 8.47
N LEU A 96 -5.01 -1.29 8.19
CA LEU A 96 -6.46 -1.12 8.11
C LEU A 96 -6.94 -1.79 6.84
N GLU A 97 -7.89 -2.70 6.97
CA GLU A 97 -8.55 -3.34 5.82
C GLU A 97 -10.06 -3.10 5.86
N PHE A 98 -10.59 -2.72 4.70
CA PHE A 98 -12.01 -2.57 4.44
C PHE A 98 -12.39 -3.36 3.21
N ILE A 99 -13.37 -4.25 3.34
CA ILE A 99 -13.96 -4.98 2.21
C ILE A 99 -15.44 -4.59 2.14
N ARG A 100 -15.88 -4.07 1.00
CA ARG A 100 -17.26 -3.67 0.76
C ARG A 100 -17.73 -4.18 -0.60
N THR A 101 -18.97 -4.65 -0.63
CA THR A 101 -19.64 -5.02 -1.88
C THR A 101 -20.66 -3.94 -2.23
N PHE A 102 -20.44 -3.24 -3.34
CA PHE A 102 -21.36 -2.24 -3.87
C PHE A 102 -22.24 -2.86 -4.95
N LYS A 103 -23.55 -2.53 -4.92
CA LYS A 103 -24.52 -2.98 -5.93
C LYS A 103 -24.45 -2.13 -7.21
N ALA A 104 -23.25 -2.02 -7.78
CA ALA A 104 -22.97 -1.23 -8.97
C ALA A 104 -21.81 -1.84 -9.78
N PRO A 105 -21.78 -1.65 -11.11
CA PRO A 105 -20.64 -2.06 -11.95
C PRO A 105 -19.34 -1.39 -11.54
N ARG A 106 -18.21 -2.05 -11.80
CA ARG A 106 -16.90 -1.59 -11.34
C ARG A 106 -16.52 -0.22 -11.87
N ASP A 107 -16.82 0.07 -13.14
CA ASP A 107 -16.54 1.36 -13.75
C ASP A 107 -17.26 2.50 -13.04
N LEU A 108 -18.49 2.27 -12.57
CA LEU A 108 -19.27 3.28 -11.86
C LEU A 108 -18.69 3.55 -10.48
N VAL A 109 -18.36 2.50 -9.72
CA VAL A 109 -17.71 2.65 -8.40
C VAL A 109 -16.35 3.32 -8.55
N PHE A 110 -15.54 2.93 -9.55
CA PHE A 110 -14.26 3.60 -9.80
C PHE A 110 -14.46 5.08 -10.13
N LYS A 111 -15.47 5.41 -10.95
CA LYS A 111 -15.81 6.79 -11.29
C LYS A 111 -16.14 7.63 -10.04
N THR A 112 -16.82 7.07 -9.04
CA THR A 112 -17.13 7.82 -7.80
C THR A 112 -15.90 8.13 -6.94
N TRP A 113 -14.79 7.42 -7.14
CA TRP A 113 -13.49 7.69 -6.52
C TRP A 113 -12.62 8.67 -7.32
N THR A 114 -12.85 8.80 -8.62
CA THR A 114 -11.94 9.50 -9.54
C THR A 114 -12.54 10.74 -10.20
N ASP A 115 -13.76 11.10 -9.85
CA ASP A 115 -14.43 12.31 -10.32
C ASP A 115 -14.79 13.20 -9.11
N PRO A 116 -14.30 14.45 -9.04
CA PRO A 116 -14.59 15.34 -7.91
C PRO A 116 -16.08 15.66 -7.77
N GLU A 117 -16.85 15.61 -8.86
CA GLU A 117 -18.30 15.80 -8.80
C GLU A 117 -19.01 14.66 -8.08
N HIS A 118 -18.41 13.47 -8.03
CA HIS A 118 -18.96 12.32 -7.32
C HIS A 118 -18.38 12.17 -5.92
N LEU A 119 -17.08 12.42 -5.72
CA LEU A 119 -16.39 12.32 -4.42
C LEU A 119 -17.08 13.14 -3.33
N LYS A 120 -17.52 14.36 -3.65
CA LYS A 120 -18.14 15.29 -2.69
C LYS A 120 -19.44 14.79 -2.04
N HIS A 121 -20.04 13.72 -2.57
CA HIS A 121 -21.31 13.20 -2.08
C HIS A 121 -21.19 12.11 -1.01
N TRP A 122 -20.02 11.49 -0.88
CA TRP A 122 -19.85 10.32 0.00
C TRP A 122 -18.52 10.32 0.76
N TRP A 123 -17.49 11.00 0.25
CA TRP A 123 -16.20 11.08 0.90
C TRP A 123 -16.30 11.92 2.19
N GLY A 124 -15.60 11.50 3.24
CA GLY A 124 -15.60 12.17 4.54
C GLY A 124 -16.71 11.72 5.50
N PRO A 125 -16.71 12.24 6.73
CA PRO A 125 -17.68 11.86 7.76
C PRO A 125 -19.11 12.26 7.38
N GLN A 126 -20.09 11.48 7.82
CA GLN A 126 -21.50 11.81 7.61
C GLN A 126 -21.85 13.17 8.22
N GLY A 127 -22.59 14.00 7.48
CA GLY A 127 -23.00 15.34 7.91
C GLY A 127 -21.95 16.44 7.70
N PHE A 128 -20.84 16.12 7.03
CA PHE A 128 -19.87 17.12 6.57
C PHE A 128 -20.05 17.42 5.09
N ASP A 129 -19.98 18.70 4.72
CA ASP A 129 -19.92 19.14 3.34
C ASP A 129 -18.47 19.13 2.84
N ILE A 130 -18.25 18.53 1.66
CA ILE A 130 -16.95 18.47 1.01
C ILE A 130 -16.82 19.56 -0.05
N ASN A 131 -15.83 20.44 0.13
CA ASN A 131 -15.47 21.44 -0.86
C ASN A 131 -14.16 21.07 -1.54
N VAL A 132 -14.18 20.89 -2.86
CA VAL A 132 -13.00 20.52 -3.65
C VAL A 132 -12.26 21.78 -4.08
N PHE A 133 -10.98 21.90 -3.69
CA PHE A 133 -10.12 23.05 -4.03
C PHE A 133 -9.17 22.75 -5.18
N LYS A 134 -8.66 21.52 -5.25
CA LYS A 134 -7.84 21.04 -6.35
C LYS A 134 -8.13 19.57 -6.60
N PHE A 135 -8.19 19.19 -7.87
CA PHE A 135 -8.29 17.80 -8.27
C PHE A 135 -7.46 17.56 -9.53
N ASP A 136 -6.47 16.68 -9.42
CA ASP A 136 -5.60 16.29 -10.52
C ASP A 136 -5.36 14.77 -10.44
N LEU A 137 -6.06 14.02 -11.30
CA LEU A 137 -6.06 12.56 -11.28
C LEU A 137 -4.95 12.00 -12.17
N GLN A 138 -3.74 12.00 -11.65
CA GLN A 138 -2.57 11.35 -12.24
C GLN A 138 -1.55 11.05 -11.14
N PRO A 139 -0.58 10.14 -11.35
CA PRO A 139 0.52 9.96 -10.41
C PRO A 139 1.21 11.30 -10.08
N GLY A 140 1.32 11.62 -8.79
CA GLY A 140 1.82 12.90 -8.26
C GLY A 140 0.78 14.02 -8.20
N GLY A 141 -0.39 13.83 -8.81
CA GLY A 141 -1.53 14.73 -8.74
C GLY A 141 -2.18 14.75 -7.36
N ILE A 142 -2.95 15.81 -7.10
CA ILE A 142 -3.49 16.13 -5.76
C ILE A 142 -5.00 16.26 -5.82
N PHE A 143 -5.69 15.63 -4.86
CA PHE A 143 -7.04 15.99 -4.43
C PHE A 143 -6.94 16.75 -3.12
N HIS A 144 -7.22 18.04 -3.10
CA HIS A 144 -7.21 18.88 -1.89
C HIS A 144 -8.61 19.42 -1.64
N TYR A 145 -9.10 19.23 -0.42
CA TYR A 145 -10.48 19.50 -0.05
C TYR A 145 -10.59 20.00 1.39
N SER A 146 -11.69 20.70 1.67
CA SER A 146 -12.13 20.95 3.04
C SER A 146 -13.38 20.14 3.38
N MET A 147 -13.54 19.85 4.66
CA MET A 147 -14.71 19.22 5.26
C MET A 147 -15.30 20.21 6.26
N VAL A 148 -16.56 20.58 6.10
CA VAL A 148 -17.23 21.56 6.97
C VAL A 148 -18.41 20.88 7.66
N ASN A 149 -18.46 20.91 8.99
CA ASN A 149 -19.60 20.37 9.73
C ASN A 149 -20.76 21.38 9.81
N ALA A 150 -21.90 20.95 10.36
CA ALA A 150 -23.09 21.80 10.53
C ALA A 150 -22.87 23.05 11.42
N GLU A 151 -21.83 23.05 12.28
CA GLU A 151 -21.47 24.19 13.14
C GLU A 151 -20.53 25.18 12.43
N GLY A 152 -20.08 24.87 11.21
CA GLY A 152 -19.12 25.67 10.45
C GLY A 152 -17.66 25.38 10.78
N ASN A 153 -17.37 24.37 11.62
CA ASN A 153 -16.00 23.94 11.88
C ASN A 153 -15.43 23.29 10.63
N GLN A 154 -14.25 23.77 10.22
CA GLN A 154 -13.62 23.38 8.97
C GLN A 154 -12.32 22.63 9.21
N MET A 155 -12.21 21.45 8.59
CA MET A 155 -10.98 20.65 8.53
C MET A 155 -10.51 20.54 7.08
N TRP A 156 -9.23 20.23 6.90
CA TRP A 156 -8.61 20.15 5.58
C TRP A 156 -7.90 18.82 5.41
N GLY A 157 -8.10 18.21 4.25
CA GLY A 157 -7.48 16.94 3.88
C GLY A 157 -6.95 16.98 2.46
N LYS A 158 -5.97 16.12 2.18
CA LYS A 158 -5.50 15.93 0.82
C LYS A 158 -5.13 14.48 0.54
N PHE A 159 -5.26 14.12 -0.74
CA PHE A 159 -4.62 12.95 -1.32
C PHE A 159 -3.48 13.37 -2.23
N VAL A 160 -2.41 12.58 -2.22
CA VAL A 160 -1.43 12.55 -3.30
C VAL A 160 -1.56 11.20 -3.99
N PHE A 161 -2.02 11.20 -5.25
CA PHE A 161 -2.18 9.97 -6.01
C PHE A 161 -0.81 9.38 -6.35
N ARG A 162 -0.63 8.08 -6.11
CA ARG A 162 0.60 7.33 -6.44
C ARG A 162 0.42 6.49 -7.70
N GLU A 163 -0.76 5.91 -7.88
CA GLU A 163 -1.09 5.06 -9.03
C GLU A 163 -2.57 5.22 -9.36
N VAL A 164 -2.88 5.36 -10.64
CA VAL A 164 -4.24 5.40 -11.17
C VAL A 164 -4.31 4.36 -12.29
N ALA A 165 -4.82 3.17 -11.97
CA ALA A 165 -4.96 2.07 -12.91
C ALA A 165 -6.45 1.70 -13.00
N GLY A 166 -7.22 2.60 -13.60
CA GLY A 166 -8.66 2.45 -13.72
C GLY A 166 -9.06 1.33 -14.70
N PRO A 167 -10.14 0.58 -14.38
CA PRO A 167 -11.01 0.70 -13.21
C PRO A 167 -10.61 -0.23 -12.05
N SER A 168 -9.44 -0.88 -12.09
CA SER A 168 -9.08 -1.97 -11.17
C SER A 168 -8.41 -1.49 -9.88
N LYS A 169 -7.72 -0.34 -9.90
CA LYS A 169 -6.88 0.07 -8.77
C LYS A 169 -6.66 1.58 -8.68
N LEU A 170 -6.62 2.08 -7.44
CA LEU A 170 -6.25 3.44 -7.08
C LEU A 170 -5.34 3.40 -5.85
N VAL A 171 -4.18 4.05 -5.91
CA VAL A 171 -3.25 4.17 -4.78
C VAL A 171 -3.05 5.65 -4.48
N PHE A 172 -3.19 6.03 -3.22
CA PHE A 172 -2.99 7.41 -2.78
C PHE A 172 -2.47 7.49 -1.35
N VAL A 173 -1.72 8.54 -1.06
CA VAL A 173 -1.34 8.91 0.30
C VAL A 173 -2.36 9.93 0.80
N ASN A 174 -3.02 9.65 1.92
CA ASN A 174 -3.91 10.60 2.58
C ASN A 174 -3.18 11.30 3.75
N SER A 175 -3.46 12.59 3.89
CA SER A 175 -2.93 13.42 4.97
C SER A 175 -3.94 14.48 5.39
N PHE A 176 -3.85 14.93 6.64
CA PHE A 176 -4.37 16.23 7.03
C PHE A 176 -3.54 17.34 6.38
N SER A 177 -4.19 18.46 6.09
CA SER A 177 -3.53 19.61 5.46
C SER A 177 -3.99 20.92 6.07
N ASP A 178 -3.36 22.03 5.67
CA ASP A 178 -3.91 23.36 5.87
C ASP A 178 -4.67 23.84 4.61
N ALA A 179 -5.22 25.06 4.67
CA ALA A 179 -5.91 25.69 3.54
C ALA A 179 -5.01 25.94 2.31
N LYS A 180 -3.68 25.87 2.47
CA LYS A 180 -2.70 26.02 1.38
C LYS A 180 -2.26 24.66 0.81
N GLY A 181 -2.72 23.54 1.39
CA GLY A 181 -2.37 22.19 0.98
C GLY A 181 -1.05 21.67 1.58
N ASN A 182 -0.46 22.36 2.56
CA ASN A 182 0.70 21.85 3.29
C ASN A 182 0.27 20.68 4.17
N THR A 183 1.09 19.63 4.28
CA THR A 183 0.82 18.54 5.22
C THR A 183 1.00 19.06 6.65
N VAL A 184 0.02 18.81 7.52
CA VAL A 184 0.07 19.22 8.92
C VAL A 184 -0.40 18.08 9.82
N ARG A 185 0.04 18.07 11.08
CA ARG A 185 -0.54 17.18 12.10
C ARG A 185 -1.95 17.63 12.42
N PRO A 186 -2.90 16.70 12.64
CA PRO A 186 -4.22 17.07 13.10
C PRO A 186 -4.19 17.55 14.56
N GLU A 187 -5.05 18.51 14.90
CA GLU A 187 -5.09 19.12 16.23
C GLU A 187 -5.44 18.15 17.37
N PHE A 188 -6.11 17.03 17.06
CA PHE A 188 -6.54 16.07 18.07
C PHE A 188 -5.41 15.17 18.59
N SER A 189 -4.27 15.07 17.89
CA SER A 189 -3.15 14.24 18.34
C SER A 189 -1.83 14.56 17.64
N GLU A 190 -0.78 14.73 18.44
CA GLU A 190 0.61 14.81 17.98
C GLU A 190 1.17 13.46 17.53
N LEU A 191 0.53 12.34 17.91
CA LEU A 191 0.95 10.97 17.55
C LEU A 191 0.21 10.43 16.32
N PHE A 192 -0.74 11.19 15.75
CA PHE A 192 -1.37 10.74 14.51
C PHE A 192 -0.37 10.84 13.36
N PRO A 193 -0.20 9.78 12.53
CA PRO A 193 0.74 9.78 11.42
C PRO A 193 0.48 10.91 10.42
N MET A 194 1.55 11.48 9.89
CA MET A 194 1.47 12.56 8.88
C MET A 194 0.95 12.05 7.53
N GLU A 195 1.25 10.80 7.18
CA GLU A 195 0.94 10.19 5.90
C GLU A 195 0.45 8.76 6.09
N ILE A 196 -0.67 8.44 5.45
CA ILE A 196 -1.25 7.10 5.43
C ILE A 196 -1.38 6.68 3.98
N LEU A 197 -0.72 5.58 3.61
CA LEU A 197 -0.86 5.00 2.28
C LEU A 197 -2.17 4.20 2.23
N ASN A 198 -2.94 4.39 1.17
CA ASN A 198 -4.15 3.63 0.88
C ASN A 198 -4.04 3.00 -0.51
N ILE A 199 -4.36 1.72 -0.60
CA ILE A 199 -4.45 0.93 -1.82
C ILE A 199 -5.90 0.45 -1.92
N VAL A 200 -6.60 0.92 -2.94
CA VAL A 200 -7.98 0.52 -3.24
C VAL A 200 -7.97 -0.34 -4.50
N THR A 201 -8.51 -1.54 -4.41
CA THR A 201 -8.73 -2.44 -5.55
C THR A 201 -10.21 -2.70 -5.76
N PHE A 202 -10.60 -2.84 -7.02
CA PHE A 202 -11.98 -3.08 -7.42
C PHE A 202 -12.07 -4.33 -8.29
N THR A 203 -12.84 -5.31 -7.83
CA THR A 203 -13.11 -6.55 -8.55
C THR A 203 -14.59 -6.63 -8.87
N GLU A 204 -14.93 -6.94 -10.10
CA GLU A 204 -16.33 -7.16 -10.48
C GLU A 204 -16.70 -8.63 -10.30
N GLN A 205 -17.87 -8.86 -9.70
CA GLN A 205 -18.47 -10.19 -9.54
C GLN A 205 -19.99 -10.06 -9.69
N ASP A 206 -20.56 -10.76 -10.68
CA ASP A 206 -22.01 -10.82 -10.93
C ASP A 206 -22.68 -9.43 -11.04
N GLY A 207 -22.01 -8.46 -11.67
CA GLY A 207 -22.50 -7.08 -11.83
C GLY A 207 -22.40 -6.21 -10.57
N HIS A 208 -21.82 -6.74 -9.50
CA HIS A 208 -21.47 -6.01 -8.28
C HIS A 208 -19.96 -5.78 -8.20
N THR A 209 -19.57 -4.78 -7.43
CA THR A 209 -18.15 -4.47 -7.19
C THR A 209 -17.76 -4.85 -5.79
N ILE A 210 -16.76 -5.72 -5.65
CA ILE A 210 -16.03 -5.91 -4.41
C ILE A 210 -14.88 -4.92 -4.40
N MET A 211 -14.98 -3.93 -3.52
CA MET A 211 -13.91 -2.98 -3.24
C MET A 211 -13.15 -3.44 -2.00
N THR A 212 -11.83 -3.53 -2.13
CA THR A 212 -10.93 -3.73 -0.99
C THR A 212 -10.05 -2.50 -0.85
N MET A 213 -10.10 -1.84 0.31
CA MET A 213 -9.18 -0.78 0.67
C MET A 213 -8.28 -1.26 1.80
N ARG A 214 -6.97 -1.20 1.58
CA ARG A 214 -5.94 -1.50 2.58
C ARG A 214 -5.07 -0.28 2.78
N GLY A 215 -4.71 0.02 4.02
CA GLY A 215 -3.83 1.15 4.28
C GLY A 215 -3.15 1.12 5.63
N GLY A 216 -2.13 1.96 5.78
CA GLY A 216 -1.35 2.07 7.00
C GLY A 216 -0.43 3.28 6.97
N PRO A 217 0.12 3.67 8.14
CA PRO A 217 1.07 4.76 8.26
C PRO A 217 2.32 4.50 7.41
N ILE A 218 2.84 5.55 6.77
CA ILE A 218 4.14 5.51 6.11
C ILE A 218 5.05 6.59 6.68
N GLN A 219 6.36 6.35 6.67
CA GLN A 219 7.35 7.28 7.24
C GLN A 219 7.04 7.66 8.71
N ALA A 220 6.46 6.73 9.46
CA ALA A 220 5.96 6.93 10.82
C ALA A 220 6.86 6.24 11.86
N THR A 221 6.88 6.77 13.09
CA THR A 221 7.57 6.11 14.22
C THR A 221 6.74 4.96 14.77
N ASP A 222 7.37 4.08 15.55
CA ASP A 222 6.66 2.99 16.23
C ASP A 222 5.53 3.53 17.12
N GLU A 223 5.71 4.66 17.81
CA GLU A 223 4.64 5.25 18.63
C GLU A 223 3.47 5.74 17.77
N GLU A 224 3.74 6.36 16.63
CA GLU A 224 2.68 6.81 15.69
C GLU A 224 1.92 5.63 15.09
N ILE A 225 2.63 4.54 14.77
CA ILE A 225 2.04 3.30 14.27
C ILE A 225 1.13 2.67 15.32
N GLN A 226 1.61 2.54 16.57
CA GLN A 226 0.79 1.99 17.66
C GLN A 226 -0.43 2.88 17.97
N PHE A 227 -0.25 4.20 17.95
CA PHE A 227 -1.36 5.14 18.13
C PHE A 227 -2.41 4.98 17.02
N PHE A 228 -1.98 4.94 15.75
CA PHE A 228 -2.88 4.75 14.63
C PHE A 228 -3.69 3.44 14.75
N TYR A 229 -3.04 2.33 15.11
CA TYR A 229 -3.75 1.06 15.28
C TYR A 229 -4.62 1.00 16.53
N SER A 230 -4.32 1.77 17.58
CA SER A 230 -5.24 1.93 18.71
C SER A 230 -6.56 2.60 18.31
N MET A 231 -6.55 3.41 17.24
CA MET A 231 -7.72 4.09 16.67
C MET A 231 -8.52 3.21 15.68
N HIS A 232 -8.09 1.95 15.43
CA HIS A 232 -8.72 1.04 14.47
C HIS A 232 -10.24 0.95 14.58
N PRO A 233 -10.85 0.70 15.76
CA PRO A 233 -12.32 0.58 15.86
C PRO A 233 -13.05 1.86 15.42
N SER A 234 -12.53 3.03 15.80
CA SER A 234 -13.12 4.33 15.45
C SER A 234 -12.97 4.62 13.95
N MET A 235 -11.81 4.31 13.37
CA MET A 235 -11.62 4.44 11.92
C MET A 235 -12.50 3.46 11.15
N GLN A 236 -12.70 2.24 11.66
CA GLN A 236 -13.61 1.26 11.04
C GLN A 236 -15.04 1.77 10.97
N GLU A 237 -15.53 2.36 12.06
CA GLU A 237 -16.84 3.00 12.10
C GLU A 237 -16.92 4.20 11.14
N GLY A 238 -15.93 5.10 11.18
CA GLY A 238 -15.90 6.30 10.34
C GLY A 238 -15.93 5.98 8.84
N PHE A 239 -15.05 5.10 8.37
CA PHE A 239 -15.06 4.66 6.97
C PHE A 239 -16.29 3.82 6.64
N GLY A 240 -16.80 3.02 7.58
CA GLY A 240 -18.06 2.29 7.42
C GLY A 240 -19.23 3.22 7.10
N ASN A 241 -19.30 4.38 7.78
CA ASN A 241 -20.29 5.42 7.52
C ASN A 241 -20.08 6.09 6.15
N SER A 242 -18.83 6.44 5.77
CA SER A 242 -18.54 6.98 4.43
C SER A 242 -18.94 6.02 3.31
N PHE A 243 -18.66 4.72 3.47
CA PHE A 243 -19.08 3.72 2.50
C PHE A 243 -20.60 3.50 2.48
N GLY A 244 -21.29 3.66 3.61
CA GLY A 244 -22.76 3.73 3.64
C GLY A 244 -23.31 4.90 2.83
N GLN A 245 -22.69 6.09 2.93
CA GLN A 245 -23.05 7.24 2.08
C GLN A 245 -22.85 6.92 0.58
N LEU A 246 -21.79 6.17 0.25
CA LEU A 246 -21.54 5.74 -1.13
C LEU A 246 -22.60 4.73 -1.62
N ASP A 247 -23.03 3.79 -0.77
CA ASP A 247 -24.15 2.88 -1.08
C ASP A 247 -25.42 3.67 -1.45
N GLU A 248 -25.78 4.65 -0.62
CA GLU A 248 -26.95 5.52 -0.87
C GLU A 248 -26.80 6.41 -2.10
N TYR A 249 -25.59 6.87 -2.39
CA TYR A 249 -25.31 7.69 -3.57
C TYR A 249 -25.41 6.89 -4.85
N LEU A 250 -24.77 5.72 -4.91
CA LEU A 250 -24.82 4.82 -6.07
C LEU A 250 -26.25 4.36 -6.38
N ALA A 251 -27.10 4.15 -5.37
CA ALA A 251 -28.50 3.79 -5.58
C ALA A 251 -29.35 4.87 -6.27
N LYS A 252 -28.85 6.11 -6.36
CA LYS A 252 -29.50 7.26 -7.01
C LYS A 252 -28.95 7.54 -8.41
N MET A 253 -27.88 6.85 -8.83
CA MET A 253 -27.21 7.05 -10.13
C MET A 253 -27.80 6.19 -11.24
#